data_AF-A0A2V6F191-F1
#
_entry.id   AF-A0A2V6F191-F1
#
_cell.length_a   1.000
_cell.length_b   1.000
_cell.length_c   1.000
_cell.angle_alpha   90.00
_cell.angle_beta   90.00
_cell.angle_gamma   90.00
#
_symmetry.space_group_name_H-M   'P 1'
#
loop_
_entity.id
_entity.type
_entity.pdbx_description
1 polymer ?
#
loop_
_entity_poly.entity_id
_entity_poly.type
_entity_poly.pdbx_seq_one_letter_code
_entity_poly.pdbx_strand_id
1 'polypeptide(L)'
;DFAIACYPGHLWNEDKGFVLNPNVPVTSNTPPTFLLHAEDDHVDDVEQSLVYYIALKKAGVLVEMHLYAQGGHAFALRRTKFPITEWAWLVETWLGTIGMTSNPNH
;
A
#
# COMPACT_ATOMS: atom_id res chain seq x y z
N ASP A 1 -8.85 -10.29 9.62
CA ASP A 1 -9.15 -8.99 9.01
C ASP A 1 -7.87 -8.43 8.38
N PHE A 2 -7.97 -7.66 7.30
CA PHE A 2 -6.84 -7.13 6.53
C PHE A 2 -7.21 -5.79 5.86
N ALA A 3 -6.20 -4.98 5.53
CA ALA A 3 -6.38 -3.77 4.73
C ALA A 3 -5.53 -3.82 3.45
N ILE A 4 -6.08 -3.32 2.35
CA ILE A 4 -5.36 -3.12 1.08
C ILE A 4 -5.53 -1.66 0.69
N ALA A 5 -4.42 -0.94 0.53
CA ALA A 5 -4.43 0.42 0.03
C ALA A 5 -3.58 0.51 -1.24
N CYS A 6 -4.26 0.73 -2.37
CA CYS A 6 -3.64 1.00 -3.66
C CYS A 6 -3.67 2.52 -3.87
N TYR A 7 -2.52 3.14 -4.14
CA TYR A 7 -2.32 4.57 -4.36
C TYR A 7 -3.07 5.45 -3.32
N PRO A 8 -2.82 5.26 -2.02
CA PRO A 8 -3.53 6.04 -1.00
C PRO A 8 -3.15 7.52 -1.06
N GLY A 9 -4.16 8.39 -1.08
CA GLY A 9 -4.01 9.85 -0.97
C GLY A 9 -4.32 10.39 0.42
N HIS A 10 -3.93 11.64 0.68
CA HIS A 10 -4.20 12.42 1.90
C HIS A 10 -3.69 11.82 3.23
N LEU A 11 -2.70 10.93 3.16
CA LEU A 11 -2.04 10.33 4.32
C LEU A 11 -0.84 11.15 4.80
N TRP A 12 -0.26 12.00 3.98
CA TRP A 12 0.90 12.83 4.31
C TRP A 12 0.47 14.26 4.64
N ASN A 13 1.05 14.81 5.71
CA ASN A 13 0.92 16.22 6.06
C ASN A 13 2.11 17.01 5.52
N GLU A 14 1.97 17.55 4.31
CA GLU A 14 3.03 18.31 3.61
C GLU A 14 3.54 19.50 4.44
N ASP A 15 2.65 20.21 5.12
CA ASP A 15 2.97 21.40 5.93
C ASP A 15 3.86 21.09 7.14
N LYS A 16 3.88 19.82 7.60
CA LYS A 16 4.62 19.38 8.79
C LYS A 16 5.82 18.50 8.46
N GLY A 17 6.24 18.48 7.19
CA GLY A 17 7.31 17.62 6.70
C GLY A 17 6.84 16.17 6.58
N PHE A 18 7.77 15.21 6.54
CA PHE A 18 7.48 13.80 6.23
C PHE A 18 6.79 13.04 7.39
N VAL A 19 5.54 13.38 7.67
CA VAL A 19 4.76 12.90 8.83
C VAL A 19 3.36 12.46 8.39
N LEU A 20 2.88 11.34 8.96
CA LEU A 20 1.52 10.86 8.76
C LEU A 20 0.49 11.89 9.23
N ASN A 21 -0.58 12.04 8.47
CA ASN A 21 -1.75 12.82 8.80
C ASN A 21 -2.34 12.32 10.13
N PRO A 22 -2.43 13.18 11.17
CA PRO A 22 -2.91 12.78 12.49
C PRO A 22 -4.38 12.33 12.50
N ASN A 23 -5.14 12.66 11.45
CA ASN A 23 -6.52 12.19 11.29
C ASN A 23 -6.60 10.71 10.84
N VAL A 24 -5.45 10.08 10.55
CA VAL A 24 -5.34 8.66 10.22
C VAL A 24 -4.59 7.95 11.35
N PRO A 25 -5.26 7.61 12.46
CA PRO A 25 -4.59 6.98 13.58
C PRO A 25 -4.13 5.56 13.23
N VAL A 26 -2.84 5.29 13.45
CA VAL A 26 -2.26 3.95 13.34
C VAL A 26 -1.94 3.45 14.74
N THR A 27 -2.39 2.25 15.06
CA THR A 27 -2.20 1.60 16.36
C THR A 27 -1.76 0.16 16.17
N SER A 28 -1.36 -0.52 17.23
CA SER A 28 -1.05 -1.96 17.19
C SER A 28 -2.26 -2.84 16.83
N ASN A 29 -3.48 -2.28 16.89
CA ASN A 29 -4.72 -2.97 16.49
C ASN A 29 -5.06 -2.76 15.02
N THR A 30 -4.31 -1.91 14.29
CA THR A 30 -4.48 -1.75 12.85
C THR A 30 -4.21 -3.10 12.17
N PRO A 31 -5.08 -3.55 11.24
CA PRO A 31 -4.94 -4.86 10.63
C PRO A 31 -3.68 -4.94 9.76
N PRO A 32 -3.18 -6.16 9.48
CA PRO A 32 -2.15 -6.36 8.47
C PRO A 32 -2.53 -5.63 7.18
N THR A 33 -1.57 -4.88 6.63
CA THR A 33 -1.84 -3.93 5.54
C THR A 33 -0.95 -4.20 4.33
N PHE A 34 -1.53 -4.24 3.15
CA PHE A 34 -0.83 -4.25 1.88
C PHE A 34 -0.88 -2.86 1.23
N LEU A 35 0.28 -2.32 0.85
CA LEU A 35 0.43 -1.03 0.19
C LEU A 35 0.98 -1.19 -1.22
N LEU A 36 0.47 -0.42 -2.15
CA LEU A 36 0.88 -0.45 -3.55
C LEU A 36 0.83 0.95 -4.15
N HIS A 37 1.91 1.40 -4.76
CA HIS A 37 1.95 2.70 -5.45
C HIS A 37 2.87 2.66 -6.67
N ALA A 38 2.58 3.50 -7.66
CA ALA A 38 3.51 3.88 -8.71
C ALA A 38 4.26 5.18 -8.34
N GLU A 39 5.56 5.23 -8.56
CA GLU A 39 6.42 6.41 -8.36
C GLU A 39 6.11 7.54 -9.35
N ASP A 40 5.57 7.21 -10.53
CA ASP A 40 5.13 8.18 -11.54
C ASP A 40 3.65 8.58 -11.39
N ASP A 41 3.07 8.37 -10.20
CA ASP A 41 1.78 8.96 -9.84
C ASP A 41 1.96 10.46 -9.57
N HIS A 42 1.47 11.29 -10.49
CA HIS A 42 1.52 12.75 -10.38
C HIS A 42 0.28 13.35 -9.69
N VAL A 43 -0.66 12.52 -9.24
CA VAL A 43 -1.89 12.94 -8.55
C VAL A 43 -1.72 12.81 -7.05
N ASP A 44 -1.23 11.66 -6.60
CA ASP A 44 -0.90 11.38 -5.20
C ASP A 44 0.56 10.95 -5.12
N ASP A 45 1.42 11.81 -4.58
CA ASP A 45 2.85 11.50 -4.50
C ASP A 45 3.12 10.24 -3.65
N VAL A 46 4.20 9.51 -3.97
CA VAL A 46 4.56 8.25 -3.30
C VAL A 46 4.78 8.42 -1.78
N GLU A 47 5.15 9.62 -1.36
CA GLU A 47 5.30 10.07 0.02
C GLU A 47 4.07 9.70 0.87
N GLN A 48 2.87 9.74 0.30
CA GLN A 48 1.62 9.33 0.95
C GLN A 48 1.68 7.89 1.47
N SER A 49 2.19 6.97 0.65
CA SER A 49 2.35 5.55 1.03
C SER A 49 3.52 5.33 1.97
N LEU A 50 4.62 6.06 1.77
CA LEU A 50 5.82 5.90 2.58
C LEU A 50 5.61 6.34 4.03
N VAL A 51 4.94 7.47 4.28
CA VAL A 51 4.65 7.91 5.66
C VAL A 51 3.75 6.92 6.39
N TYR A 52 2.82 6.30 5.67
CA TYR A 52 1.91 5.30 6.23
C TYR A 52 2.61 3.98 6.52
N TYR A 53 3.47 3.50 5.62
CA TYR A 53 4.32 2.34 5.85
C TYR A 53 5.18 2.51 7.12
N ILE A 54 5.81 3.67 7.29
CA ILE A 54 6.65 3.97 8.47
C ILE A 54 5.80 3.95 9.74
N ALA A 55 4.59 4.53 9.71
CA ALA A 55 3.69 4.54 10.85
C ALA A 55 3.22 3.12 11.24
N LEU A 56 2.81 2.30 10.26
CA LEU A 56 2.43 0.90 10.46
C LEU A 56 3.57 0.11 11.09
N LYS A 57 4.77 0.23 10.53
CA LYS A 57 5.98 -0.43 11.05
C LYS A 57 6.29 -0.02 12.48
N LYS A 58 6.21 1.28 12.81
CA LYS A 58 6.42 1.81 14.17
C LYS A 58 5.39 1.30 15.17
N ALA A 59 4.16 1.05 14.73
CA ALA A 59 3.08 0.49 15.54
C ALA A 59 3.15 -1.04 15.69
N GLY A 60 4.13 -1.71 15.06
CA GLY A 60 4.26 -3.16 15.09
C GLY A 60 3.26 -3.91 14.20
N VAL A 61 2.63 -3.21 13.25
CA VAL A 61 1.67 -3.80 12.31
C VAL A 61 2.43 -4.53 11.19
N LEU A 62 1.97 -5.71 10.82
CA LEU A 62 2.48 -6.43 9.65
C LEU A 62 2.10 -5.66 8.39
N VAL A 63 3.10 -5.20 7.65
CA VAL A 63 2.89 -4.41 6.43
C VAL A 63 3.77 -4.93 5.30
N GLU A 64 3.17 -5.10 4.13
CA GLU A 64 3.85 -5.36 2.87
C GLU A 64 3.65 -4.16 1.93
N MET A 65 4.69 -3.75 1.21
CA MET A 65 4.64 -2.60 0.31
C MET A 65 5.33 -2.91 -1.01
N HIS A 66 4.66 -2.57 -2.11
CA HIS A 66 5.20 -2.65 -3.47
C HIS A 66 5.21 -1.27 -4.11
N LEU A 67 6.38 -0.87 -4.60
CA LEU A 67 6.57 0.36 -5.35
C LEU A 67 7.02 0.03 -6.77
N TYR A 68 6.33 0.62 -7.74
CA TYR A 68 6.64 0.47 -9.15
C TYR A 68 7.15 1.79 -9.71
N ALA A 69 8.24 1.76 -10.47
CA ALA A 69 8.75 2.95 -11.14
C ALA A 69 7.73 3.58 -12.11
N GLN A 70 6.86 2.75 -12.71
CA GLN A 70 5.88 3.17 -13.70
C GLN A 70 4.54 2.45 -13.56
N GLY A 71 3.47 3.21 -13.64
CA GLY A 71 2.10 2.73 -13.55
C GLY A 71 1.04 3.83 -13.64
N GLY A 72 1.42 5.06 -13.27
CA GLY A 72 0.55 6.23 -13.16
C GLY A 72 -0.55 6.06 -12.11
N HIS A 73 -1.41 7.07 -12.01
CA HIS A 73 -2.57 7.05 -11.12
C HIS A 73 -3.64 6.05 -11.58
N ALA A 74 -4.34 5.43 -10.62
CA ALA A 74 -5.53 4.60 -10.84
C ALA A 74 -5.34 3.42 -11.82
N PHE A 75 -4.21 2.71 -11.73
CA PHE A 75 -3.90 1.52 -12.53
C PHE A 75 -4.85 0.32 -12.32
N ALA A 76 -5.71 0.37 -11.29
CA ALA A 76 -6.45 -0.76 -10.71
C ALA A 76 -7.10 -1.75 -11.70
N LEU A 77 -7.80 -1.27 -12.74
CA LEU A 77 -8.62 -2.14 -13.61
C LEU A 77 -8.17 -2.19 -15.07
N ARG A 78 -7.16 -1.42 -15.46
CA ARG A 78 -6.69 -1.37 -16.85
C ARG A 78 -5.43 -2.18 -16.99
N ARG A 79 -5.44 -3.17 -17.87
CA ARG A 79 -4.20 -3.81 -18.29
C ARG A 79 -3.29 -2.75 -18.91
N THR A 80 -2.08 -2.66 -18.39
CA THR A 80 -1.05 -1.77 -18.92
C THR A 80 0.11 -2.60 -19.46
N LYS A 81 1.02 -1.95 -20.19
CA LYS A 81 2.30 -2.55 -20.57
C LYS A 81 3.29 -2.64 -19.40
N PHE A 82 2.96 -2.03 -18.26
CA PHE A 82 3.86 -1.92 -17.12
C PHE A 82 3.66 -3.08 -16.15
N PRO A 83 4.70 -3.49 -15.40
CA PRO A 83 4.62 -4.60 -14.45
C PRO A 83 3.53 -4.44 -13.38
N ILE A 84 3.13 -3.20 -13.06
CA ILE A 84 2.07 -2.92 -12.08
C ILE A 84 0.74 -3.59 -12.42
N THR A 85 0.51 -3.95 -13.69
CA THR A 85 -0.74 -4.61 -14.11
C THR A 85 -1.02 -5.94 -13.41
N GLU A 86 0.00 -6.60 -12.87
CA GLU A 86 -0.12 -7.91 -12.21
C GLU A 86 -0.29 -7.78 -10.68
N TRP A 87 -0.53 -6.58 -10.16
CA TRP A 87 -0.61 -6.32 -8.72
C TRP A 87 -1.64 -7.18 -7.98
N ALA A 88 -2.73 -7.57 -8.63
CA ALA A 88 -3.77 -8.40 -8.01
C ALA A 88 -3.22 -9.78 -7.59
N TRP A 89 -2.28 -10.34 -8.36
CA TRP A 89 -1.59 -11.58 -7.99
C TRP A 89 -0.72 -11.43 -6.75
N LEU A 90 -0.11 -10.25 -6.57
CA LEU A 90 0.67 -9.96 -5.37
C LEU A 90 -0.21 -9.90 -4.13
N VAL A 91 -1.37 -9.27 -4.24
CA VAL A 91 -2.37 -9.25 -3.16
C VAL A 91 -2.83 -10.66 -2.83
N GLU A 92 -3.16 -11.48 -3.83
CA GLU A 92 -3.56 -12.88 -3.59
C GLU A 92 -2.46 -13.68 -2.88
N THR A 93 -1.21 -13.52 -3.33
CA THR A 93 -0.05 -14.15 -2.70
C THR A 93 0.10 -13.72 -1.25
N TRP A 94 0.01 -12.41 -0.98
CA TRP A 94 0.08 -11.85 0.37
C TRP A 94 -1.07 -12.32 1.26
N LEU A 95 -2.30 -12.38 0.75
CA LEU A 95 -3.45 -12.94 1.50
C LEU A 95 -3.18 -14.39 1.94
N GLY A 96 -2.47 -15.17 1.11
CA GLY A 96 -2.01 -16.51 1.47
C GLY A 96 -0.96 -16.51 2.61
N THR A 97 -0.03 -15.55 2.62
CA THR A 97 1.01 -15.46 3.67
C THR A 97 0.44 -15.07 5.03
N ILE A 98 -0.67 -14.33 5.05
CA ILE A 98 -1.39 -13.97 6.29
C ILE A 98 -2.54 -14.94 6.63
N GLY A 99 -2.68 -16.04 5.89
CA GLY A 99 -3.65 -17.11 6.16
C GLY A 99 -5.11 -16.74 5.88
N MET A 100 -5.37 -15.73 5.05
CA MET A 100 -6.73 -15.32 4.67
C MET A 100 -7.28 -16.13 3.49
N THR A 101 -6.41 -16.66 2.64
CA THR A 101 -6.78 -17.55 1.54
C THR A 101 -6.02 -18.88 1.66
N SER A 102 -6.64 -19.96 1.19
CA SER A 102 -5.94 -21.22 0.98
C SER A 102 -4.85 -20.97 -0.06
N ASN A 103 -3.59 -21.14 0.32
CA ASN A 103 -2.46 -20.91 -0.58
C ASN A 103 -2.62 -21.83 -1.82
N PRO A 104 -2.80 -21.31 -3.05
CA PRO A 104 -3.05 -22.15 -4.22
C PRO A 104 -1.83 -23.01 -4.62
N ASN A 105 -0.68 -22.81 -3.95
CA ASN A 105 0.58 -23.52 -4.18
C ASN A 105 0.92 -24.58 -3.12
N HIS A 106 -0.05 -25.08 -2.35
CA HIS A 106 0.07 -26.26 -1.49
C HIS A 106 -0.97 -27.32 -1.79
#